data_AF-A0A2V8Q9Z8-F1
#
_entry.id   AF-A0A2V8Q9Z8-F1
#
_cell.length_a   1.000
_cell.length_b   1.000
_cell.length_c   1.000
_cell.angle_alpha   90.00
_cell.angle_beta   90.00
_cell.angle_gamma   90.00
#
_symmetry.space_group_name_H-M   'P 1'
#
loop_
_entity.id
_entity.type
_entity.pdbx_description
1 polymer ?
#
loop_
_entity_poly.entity_id
_entity_poly.type
_entity_poly.pdbx_seq_one_letter_code
_entity_poly.pdbx_strand_id
1 'polypeptide(L)'
;MLSLLPKVIKGERMARILCLILLVFAVLNNAPDLQAQTSTKPLAVGEVAPDFTLVEQNGKKVSLSDSKGKSPVVLVFYRGYW
;
A
#
# COMPACT_ATOMS: atom_id res chain seq x y z
N MET A 1 -26.75 42.09 -46.29
CA MET A 1 -27.32 42.08 -44.93
C MET A 1 -28.08 40.76 -44.82
N LEU A 2 -27.54 39.66 -44.28
CA LEU A 2 -27.14 39.46 -42.89
C LEU A 2 -26.17 38.25 -42.78
N SER A 3 -25.37 38.28 -41.73
CA SER A 3 -24.12 37.56 -41.44
C SER A 3 -24.19 36.03 -41.25
N LEU A 4 -23.13 35.39 -41.76
CA LEU A 4 -22.48 34.16 -41.29
C LEU A 4 -22.63 33.89 -39.78
N LEU A 5 -23.06 32.68 -39.42
CA LEU A 5 -22.84 32.10 -38.09
C LEU A 5 -22.36 30.65 -38.21
N PRO A 6 -21.04 30.37 -38.07
CA PRO A 6 -20.54 29.02 -37.84
C PRO A 6 -20.67 28.69 -36.35
N LYS A 7 -21.79 28.09 -35.94
CA LYS A 7 -21.98 27.67 -34.53
C LYS A 7 -21.52 26.23 -34.22
N VAL A 8 -20.85 25.56 -35.16
CA VAL A 8 -20.44 24.15 -35.05
C VAL A 8 -18.98 23.95 -34.60
N ILE A 9 -18.17 25.02 -34.46
CA ILE A 9 -16.73 24.88 -34.16
C ILE A 9 -16.44 24.84 -32.63
N LYS A 10 -17.39 25.29 -31.79
CA LYS A 10 -17.17 25.43 -30.33
C LYS A 10 -17.53 24.18 -29.52
N GLY A 11 -18.50 23.37 -29.97
CA GLY A 11 -19.00 22.20 -29.21
C GLY A 11 -18.00 21.05 -29.09
N GLU A 12 -17.30 20.70 -30.17
CA GLU A 12 -16.34 19.58 -30.16
C GLU A 12 -15.09 19.87 -29.34
N ARG A 13 -14.61 21.12 -29.37
CA ARG A 13 -13.46 21.56 -28.56
C ARG A 13 -13.79 21.50 -27.07
N MET A 14 -15.00 21.90 -26.69
CA MET A 14 -15.47 21.85 -25.31
C MET A 14 -15.69 20.41 -24.84
N ALA A 15 -16.21 19.53 -25.69
CA ALA A 15 -16.34 18.11 -25.39
C ALA A 15 -14.98 17.43 -25.17
N ARG A 16 -13.95 17.79 -25.96
CA ARG A 16 -12.58 17.29 -25.79
C ARG A 16 -11.92 17.82 -24.51
N ILE A 17 -12.08 19.11 -24.21
CA ILE A 17 -11.57 19.71 -22.97
C ILE A 17 -12.24 19.06 -21.76
N LEU A 18 -13.57 18.86 -21.81
CA LEU A 18 -14.31 18.18 -20.75
C LEU A 18 -13.86 16.73 -20.59
N CYS A 19 -13.66 15.98 -21.69
CA CYS A 19 -13.12 14.62 -21.63
C CYS A 19 -11.72 14.59 -21.04
N LEU A 20 -10.84 15.54 -21.40
CA LEU A 20 -9.49 15.61 -20.82
C LEU A 20 -9.53 15.92 -19.33
N ILE A 21 -10.40 16.82 -18.89
CA ILE A 21 -10.60 17.14 -17.46
C ILE A 21 -11.12 15.91 -16.71
N LEU A 22 -12.11 15.20 -17.27
CA LEU A 22 -12.66 13.98 -16.66
C LEU A 22 -11.63 12.84 -16.61
N LEU A 23 -10.81 12.68 -17.65
CA LEU A 23 -9.72 11.70 -17.67
C LEU A 23 -8.66 12.03 -16.62
N VAL A 24 -8.24 13.28 -16.52
CA VAL A 24 -7.27 13.71 -15.49
C VAL A 24 -7.85 13.51 -14.09
N PHE A 25 -9.11 13.87 -13.86
CA PHE A 25 -9.78 13.67 -12.57
C PHE A 25 -9.89 12.18 -12.21
N ALA A 26 -10.21 11.32 -13.18
CA ALA A 26 -10.24 9.87 -12.97
C ALA A 26 -8.86 9.31 -12.58
N VAL A 27 -7.78 9.77 -13.21
CA VAL A 27 -6.40 9.34 -12.90
C VAL A 27 -5.97 9.81 -11.50
N LEU A 28 -6.34 11.03 -11.09
CA LEU A 28 -5.99 11.56 -9.76
C LEU A 28 -6.71 10.84 -8.61
N ASN A 29 -7.93 10.33 -8.83
CA ASN A 29 -8.68 9.60 -7.81
C ASN A 29 -8.34 8.10 -7.75
N ASN A 30 -7.71 7.55 -8.80
CA ASN A 30 -7.29 6.15 -8.85
C ASN A 30 -5.77 6.07 -8.77
N ALA A 31 -5.16 6.59 -7.70
CA ALA A 31 -3.78 6.25 -7.41
C ALA A 31 -3.74 4.75 -7.05
N PRO A 32 -3.15 3.87 -7.88
CA PRO A 32 -2.90 2.51 -7.43
C PRO A 32 -2.01 2.63 -6.21
N ASP A 33 -2.42 2.02 -5.10
CA ASP A 33 -1.59 1.93 -3.92
C ASP A 33 -0.38 1.07 -4.31
N LEU A 34 0.77 1.70 -4.60
CA LEU A 34 2.05 1.01 -4.67
C LEU A 34 2.44 0.61 -3.24
N GLN A 35 1.60 -0.17 -2.57
CA GLN A 35 2.03 -0.87 -1.37
C GLN A 35 3.17 -1.75 -1.82
N ALA A 36 4.36 -1.35 -1.40
CA ALA A 36 5.61 -2.00 -1.68
C ALA A 36 5.37 -3.51 -1.59
N GLN A 37 5.62 -4.21 -2.69
CA GLN A 37 5.86 -5.63 -2.64
C GLN A 37 7.07 -5.80 -1.73
N THR A 38 6.83 -5.93 -0.43
CA THR A 38 7.82 -6.34 0.53
C THR A 38 8.22 -7.72 0.09
N SER A 39 9.33 -7.78 -0.64
CA SER A 39 10.01 -9.03 -0.95
C SER A 39 10.25 -9.72 0.38
N THR A 40 9.40 -10.68 0.72
CA THR A 40 9.50 -11.49 1.93
C THR A 40 10.59 -12.51 1.69
N LYS A 41 11.85 -12.05 1.65
CA LYS A 41 12.99 -12.94 1.64
C LYS A 41 12.92 -13.76 2.94
N PRO A 42 12.86 -15.10 2.87
CA PRO A 42 12.93 -15.93 4.05
C PRO A 42 14.28 -15.75 4.75
N LEU A 43 14.28 -15.80 6.09
CA LEU A 43 15.51 -15.81 6.87
C LEU A 43 16.29 -17.09 6.57
N ALA A 44 17.59 -16.95 6.32
CA ALA A 44 18.49 -18.09 6.14
C ALA A 44 19.03 -18.61 7.48
N VAL A 45 19.45 -19.88 7.51
CA VAL A 45 20.10 -20.46 8.70
C VAL A 45 21.40 -19.69 8.99
N GLY A 46 21.58 -19.31 10.26
CA GLY A 46 22.74 -18.52 10.71
C GLY A 46 22.54 -17.02 10.60
N GLU A 47 21.48 -16.53 9.94
CA GLU A 47 21.11 -15.12 10.02
C GLU A 47 20.61 -14.79 11.44
N VAL A 48 20.94 -13.58 11.90
CA VAL A 48 20.46 -13.08 13.18
C VAL A 48 18.96 -12.87 13.09
N ALA A 49 18.20 -13.52 13.99
CA ALA A 49 16.77 -13.32 14.07
C ALA A 49 16.43 -11.83 14.34
N PRO A 50 15.56 -11.20 13.53
CA PRO A 50 15.11 -9.84 13.77
C PRO A 50 14.46 -9.70 15.14
N ASP A 51 14.75 -8.60 15.83
CA ASP A 51 14.08 -8.31 17.10
C ASP A 51 12.63 -7.90 16.85
N PHE A 52 11.76 -8.28 17.78
CA PHE A 52 10.36 -7.90 17.77
C PHE A 52 9.87 -7.80 19.21
N THR A 53 8.88 -6.94 19.42
CA THR A 53 8.18 -6.80 20.70
C THR A 53 6.70 -7.08 20.49
N LEU A 54 6.17 -8.07 21.21
CA LEU A 54 4.76 -8.43 21.19
C LEU A 54 4.14 -8.21 22.56
N VAL A 55 2.82 -8.09 22.57
CA VAL A 55 2.02 -8.11 23.79
C VAL A 55 1.65 -9.56 24.06
N GLU A 56 2.04 -10.08 25.22
CA GLU A 56 1.66 -11.41 25.67
C GLU A 56 0.23 -11.43 26.24
N GLN A 57 -0.25 -12.62 26.63
CA GLN A 57 -1.64 -12.85 27.03
C GLN A 57 -2.12 -12.01 28.23
N ASN A 58 -1.21 -11.56 29.11
CA ASN A 58 -1.57 -10.70 30.25
C ASN A 58 -1.38 -9.20 29.95
N GLY A 59 -1.18 -8.81 28.70
CA GLY A 59 -0.99 -7.41 28.30
C GLY A 59 0.43 -6.88 28.50
N LYS A 60 1.37 -7.70 29.01
CA LYS A 60 2.77 -7.32 29.18
C LYS A 60 3.50 -7.36 27.83
N LYS A 61 4.43 -6.42 27.61
CA LYS A 61 5.32 -6.45 26.46
C LYS A 61 6.49 -7.41 26.68
N VAL A 62 6.81 -8.19 25.65
CA VAL A 62 7.94 -9.13 25.62
C VAL A 62 8.71 -8.91 24.33
N SER A 63 10.04 -8.74 24.43
CA SER A 63 10.92 -8.61 23.26
C SER A 63 11.76 -9.87 23.07
N LEU A 64 12.10 -10.21 21.83
CA LEU A 64 13.01 -11.35 21.56
C LEU A 64 14.38 -11.12 22.21
N SER A 65 14.88 -9.89 22.15
CA SER A 65 16.14 -9.48 22.78
C SER A 65 16.20 -9.73 24.29
N ASP A 66 15.06 -9.73 25.00
CA ASP A 66 15.01 -10.02 26.45
C ASP A 66 15.46 -11.45 26.78
N SER A 67 15.42 -12.37 25.81
CA SER A 67 15.81 -13.79 25.99
C SER A 67 17.25 -14.08 25.56
N LYS A 68 17.94 -13.10 24.96
CA LYS A 68 19.29 -13.28 24.40
C LYS A 68 20.28 -13.64 25.51
N GLY A 69 21.05 -14.72 25.29
CA GLY A 69 22.07 -15.18 26.24
C GLY A 69 21.54 -15.88 27.50
N LYS A 70 20.22 -16.03 27.64
CA LYS A 70 19.59 -16.73 28.77
C LYS A 70 19.31 -18.20 28.46
N SER A 71 18.69 -18.46 27.32
CA SER A 71 18.37 -19.82 26.85
C SER A 71 18.09 -19.83 25.35
N PRO A 72 18.15 -21.00 24.68
CA PRO A 72 17.63 -21.15 23.33
C PRO A 72 16.14 -20.78 23.25
N VAL A 73 15.71 -20.17 22.14
CA VAL A 73 14.33 -19.74 21.90
C VAL A 73 13.79 -20.46 20.66
N VAL A 74 12.58 -21.01 20.76
CA VAL A 74 11.84 -21.57 19.63
C VAL A 74 10.65 -20.66 19.33
N LEU A 75 10.54 -20.21 18.08
CA LEU A 75 9.43 -19.37 17.62
C LEU A 75 8.47 -20.18 16.75
N VAL A 76 7.19 -20.17 17.11
CA VAL A 76 6.14 -20.89 16.38
C VAL A 76 5.08 -19.90 15.91
N PHE A 77 4.92 -19.78 14.59
CA PHE A 77 3.87 -18.96 13.98
C PHE A 77 2.61 -19.81 13.74
N TYR A 78 1.53 -19.49 14.44
CA TYR A 78 0.21 -20.08 14.22
C TYR A 78 -0.67 -19.11 13.42
N ARG A 79 -1.47 -19.64 12.49
CA ARG A 79 -2.39 -18.84 11.66
C ARG A 79 -3.76 -18.57 12.31
N GLY A 80 -3.86 -18.75 13.63
CA GLY A 80 -5.12 -18.71 14.40
C GLY A 80 -5.87 -20.05 14.40
N TYR A 81 -6.69 -20.26 15.43
CA TYR A 81 -7.68 -21.34 15.51
C TYR A 81 -9.03 -20.82 14.97
N TRP A 82 -9.77 -21.71 14.30
CA TRP A 82 -11.13 -21.47 13.78
C TRP A 82 -12.20 -21.52 14.87
#